data_AF-A0A9P1NHK2-F1
#
_entry.id   AF-A0A9P1NHK2-F1
#
_cell.length_a   1.000
_cell.length_b   1.000
_cell.length_c   1.000
_cell.angle_alpha   90.00
_cell.angle_beta   90.00
_cell.angle_gamma   90.00
#
_symmetry.space_group_name_H-M   'P 1'
#
loop_
_entity.id
_entity.type
_entity.pdbx_description
1 polymer ?
#
loop_
_entity_poly.entity_id
_entity_poly.type
_entity_poly.pdbx_seq_one_letter_code
_entity_poly.pdbx_strand_id
1 'polypeptide(L)' 'MKQHKKKNAATAERAVLYDTADLTKHAKELFGVKPEILQGALFGVKQKQMTKAQAQTYIQAFLTKEVMQ' A
#
# COMPACT_ATOMS: atom_id res chain seq x y z
N MET A 1 -31.83 -26.42 11.42
CA MET A 1 -30.63 -25.74 11.99
C MET A 1 -29.52 -25.93 10.96
N LYS A 2 -28.76 -24.95 10.44
CA LYS A 2 -28.29 -23.68 10.97
C LYS A 2 -28.11 -22.71 9.80
N GLN A 3 -28.35 -21.44 10.10
CA GLN A 3 -28.36 -20.32 9.19
C GLN A 3 -26.97 -20.08 8.56
N HIS A 4 -26.97 -19.72 7.27
CA HIS A 4 -25.81 -19.16 6.58
C HIS A 4 -25.42 -17.84 7.24
N LYS A 5 -24.45 -17.90 8.16
CA LYS A 5 -23.97 -16.77 8.93
C LYS A 5 -22.87 -16.06 8.13
N LYS A 6 -23.28 -14.95 7.48
CA LYS A 6 -22.57 -13.66 7.36
C LYS A 6 -21.10 -13.73 6.90
N LYS A 7 -20.83 -13.40 5.62
CA LYS A 7 -20.31 -12.08 5.17
C LYS A 7 -19.10 -11.58 5.99
N ASN A 8 -17.97 -11.47 5.27
CA ASN A 8 -16.65 -10.91 5.63
C ASN A 8 -15.53 -11.93 5.88
N ALA A 9 -15.32 -12.85 4.93
CA ALA A 9 -14.09 -13.63 4.81
C ALA A 9 -13.38 -13.44 3.44
N ALA A 10 -13.74 -12.41 2.67
CA ALA A 10 -13.26 -12.22 1.29
C ALA A 10 -12.19 -11.11 1.15
N THR A 11 -11.48 -10.73 2.22
CA THR A 11 -10.43 -9.69 2.13
C THR A 11 -9.30 -9.92 3.15
N ALA A 12 -8.98 -11.18 3.41
CA ALA A 12 -7.81 -11.55 4.22
C ALA A 12 -6.97 -12.65 3.56
N GLU A 13 -7.28 -13.04 2.32
CA GLU A 13 -6.65 -14.15 1.63
C GLU A 13 -5.60 -13.61 0.65
N ARG A 14 -4.33 -13.73 1.04
CA ARG A 14 -3.11 -13.25 0.36
C ARG A 14 -2.93 -11.73 0.35
N ALA A 15 -2.67 -11.19 1.54
CA ALA A 15 -1.83 -10.00 1.66
C ALA A 15 -0.42 -10.35 1.11
N VAL A 16 -0.26 -10.37 -0.21
CA VAL A 16 1.04 -10.58 -0.85
C VAL A 16 1.94 -9.44 -0.41
N LEU A 17 3.01 -9.81 0.30
CA LEU A 17 4.06 -8.89 0.69
C LEU A 17 4.98 -8.71 -0.52
N TYR A 18 5.05 -7.48 -1.02
CA TYR A 18 5.95 -7.10 -2.08
C TYR A 18 7.14 -6.36 -1.46
N ASP A 19 8.32 -6.54 -2.05
CA ASP A 19 9.47 -5.75 -1.66
C ASP A 19 9.23 -4.28 -2.01
N THR A 20 9.65 -3.37 -1.15
CA THR A 20 9.49 -1.93 -1.38
C THR A 20 10.24 -1.48 -2.62
N ALA A 21 11.35 -2.13 -2.98
CA ALA A 21 12.06 -1.86 -4.23
C ALA A 21 11.23 -2.23 -5.46
N ASP A 22 10.52 -3.36 -5.41
CA ASP A 22 9.65 -3.83 -6.49
C ASP A 22 8.43 -2.90 -6.65
N LEU A 23 7.79 -2.56 -5.53
CA LEU A 23 6.70 -1.58 -5.49
C LEU A 23 7.15 -0.22 -6.04
N THR A 24 8.36 0.23 -5.71
CA THR A 24 8.95 1.48 -6.22
C THR A 24 9.20 1.40 -7.72
N LYS A 25 9.78 0.31 -8.22
CA LYS A 25 10.01 0.09 -9.66
C LYS A 25 8.70 0.13 -10.46
N HIS A 26 7.65 -0.44 -9.90
CA HIS A 26 6.33 -0.49 -10.52
C HIS A 26 5.37 0.62 -10.01
N ALA A 27 5.87 1.66 -9.34
CA ALA A 27 5.03 2.66 -8.68
C ALA A 27 4.06 3.38 -9.63
N LYS A 28 4.54 3.69 -10.83
CA LYS A 28 3.76 4.36 -11.87
C LYS A 28 2.62 3.49 -12.39
N GLU A 29 2.87 2.20 -12.54
CA GLU A 29 1.91 1.23 -13.08
C GLU A 29 0.92 0.76 -12.01
N LEU A 30 1.39 0.58 -10.77
CA LEU A 30 0.58 0.09 -9.66
C LEU A 30 -0.26 1.17 -8.98
N PHE A 31 0.27 2.39 -8.86
CA PHE A 31 -0.32 3.46 -8.06
C PHE A 31 -0.51 4.77 -8.84
N GLY A 32 -0.03 4.86 -10.08
CA GLY A 32 -0.10 6.09 -10.87
C GLY A 32 0.82 7.21 -10.40
N VAL A 33 1.76 6.93 -9.48
CA VAL A 33 2.70 7.92 -8.94
C VAL A 33 4.12 7.68 -9.44
N LYS A 34 4.96 8.72 -9.41
CA LYS A 34 6.38 8.55 -9.73
C LYS A 34 7.06 7.65 -8.68
N PRO A 35 8.08 6.87 -9.06
CA PRO A 35 8.87 6.09 -8.11
C PRO A 35 9.45 6.96 -6.98
N GLU A 36 9.81 8.21 -7.29
CA GLU A 36 10.30 9.19 -6.32
C GLU A 36 9.29 9.49 -5.20
N ILE A 37 7.99 9.52 -5.52
CA ILE A 37 6.91 9.75 -4.55
C ILE A 37 6.78 8.54 -3.62
N LEU A 38 6.79 7.33 -4.17
CA LEU A 38 6.74 6.13 -3.34
C LEU A 38 8.02 5.99 -2.48
N GLN A 39 9.19 6.30 -3.04
CA GLN A 39 10.44 6.31 -2.28
C GLN A 39 10.42 7.35 -1.15
N GLY A 40 9.88 8.54 -1.41
CA GLY A 40 9.67 9.58 -0.40
C GLY A 40 8.64 9.18 0.66
N ALA A 41 7.54 8.53 0.25
CA ALA A 41 6.52 8.01 1.14
C ALA A 41 7.03 6.88 2.05
N LEU A 42 7.99 6.10 1.55
CA LEU A 42 8.67 5.04 2.29
C LEU A 42 9.94 5.52 3.00
N PHE A 43 10.29 6.80 2.89
CA PHE A 43 11.46 7.36 3.53
C PHE A 43 11.32 7.27 5.05
N GLY A 44 12.24 6.55 5.70
CA GLY A 44 12.19 6.28 7.14
C GLY A 44 11.36 5.05 7.54
N VAL A 45 10.69 4.38 6.60
CA VAL A 45 10.01 3.10 6.85
C VAL A 45 11.05 1.98 6.91
N LYS A 46 11.20 1.34 8.08
CA LYS A 46 12.13 0.20 8.27
C LYS A 46 11.64 -1.11 7.64
N GLN A 47 10.39 -1.15 7.18
CA GLN A 47 9.80 -2.33 6.56
C GLN A 47 10.28 -2.45 5.12
N LYS A 48 10.99 -3.54 4.82
CA LYS A 48 11.44 -3.87 3.45
C LYS A 48 10.35 -4.47 2.59
N GLN A 49 9.30 -4.99 3.20
CA GLN A 49 8.19 -5.60 2.48
C GLN A 49 6.86 -5.09 3.03
N MET A 50 5.91 -4.86 2.14
CA MET A 50 4.56 -4.43 2.49
C MET A 50 3.56 -4.81 1.43
N THR A 51 2.28 -4.73 1.78
CA THR A 51 1.21 -4.95 0.81
C THR A 51 1.01 -3.73 -0.07
N LYS A 52 0.39 -3.91 -1.25
CA LYS A 52 -0.02 -2.79 -2.11
C LYS A 52 -0.89 -1.78 -1.36
N ALA A 53 -1.82 -2.27 -0.52
CA ALA A 53 -2.68 -1.41 0.29
C ALA A 53 -1.88 -0.55 1.28
N GLN A 54 -0.88 -1.13 1.95
CA GLN A 54 0.00 -0.35 2.84
C GLN A 54 0.80 0.70 2.09
N ALA A 55 1.42 0.33 0.96
CA ALA A 55 2.15 1.27 0.12
C ALA A 55 1.26 2.44 -0.35
N GLN A 56 0.01 2.14 -0.74
CA GLN A 56 -0.96 3.16 -1.13
C GLN A 56 -1.29 4.12 0.03
N THR A 57 -1.44 3.60 1.26
CA THR A 57 -1.63 4.45 2.45
C THR A 57 -0.44 5.37 2.68
N TYR A 58 0.79 4.87 2.56
CA TYR A 58 1.99 5.70 2.68
C TYR A 58 2.07 6.77 1.59
N ILE A 59 1.83 6.40 0.33
CA ILE A 59 1.77 7.35 -0.80
C ILE A 59 0.75 8.44 -0.52
N GLN A 60 -0.45 8.06 -0.09
CA GLN A 60 -1.52 9.03 0.16
C GLN A 60 -1.19 9.93 1.36
N ALA A 61 -0.59 9.40 2.43
CA ALA A 61 -0.13 10.19 3.56
C ALA A 61 0.99 11.16 3.16
N PHE A 62 1.89 10.76 2.26
CA PHE A 62 2.95 11.60 1.73
C PHE A 62 2.39 12.75 0.88
N LEU A 63 1.49 12.43 -0.06
CA LEU A 63 0.83 13.43 -0.92
C LEU A 63 -0.08 14.39 -0.15
N THR A 64 -0.75 13.92 0.91
CA THR A 64 -1.61 14.78 1.74
C THR A 64 -0.83 15.62 2.74
N LYS A 65 0.34 15.17 3.21
CA LYS A 65 1.22 15.99 4.06
C LYS A 65 1.73 17.24 3.36
N GLU A 66 1.83 17.25 2.03
CA GLU A 66 2.15 18.47 1.27
C GLU A 66 0.96 19.46 1.18
N VAL A 67 -0.25 19.09 1.62
CA VAL A 67 -1.47 19.92 1.55
C VAL A 67 -1.95 20.39 2.94
N MET A 68 -1.05 20.48 3.93
CA MET A 68 -1.30 21.31 5.11
C MET A 68 -0.48 22.59 4.98
N GLN A 69 -1.04 23.52 4.20
CA GLN A 69 -0.73 24.95 4.21
C GLN A 69 -1.03 25.56 5.58
#